data_AF-A0A5N5JBJ9-F1
#
_entry.id   AF-A0A5N5JBJ9-F1
#
_cell.length_a   1.000
_cell.length_b   1.000
_cell.length_c   1.000
_cell.angle_alpha   90.00
_cell.angle_beta   90.00
_cell.angle_gamma   90.00
#
_symmetry.space_group_name_H-M   'P 1'
#
loop_
_entity.id
_entity.type
_entity.pdbx_description
1 polymer ?
#
loop_
_entity_poly.entity_id
_entity_poly.type
_entity_poly.pdbx_seq_one_letter_code
_entity_poly.pdbx_strand_id
1 'polypeptide(L)'
;MALISTYATFLLKQPTECNTYADIDAAYKCLKEQYGVKDDQLILYGQSVGSGPTVDLASRVPNLRGVVLHSPILSGMRVLYPVKRTYWFDIYKNIDKIGMVNCRVLIIHGTSDEVVDCSHGKQLWELCKEKYEPLWINGGGHCNLELYPEFIKHLKKFVLTIGKSKTATSGPKTTAESENQNKPSESASLDTFELGDLPEISRNSLDSRLEKSKKPNKPEKSRMSTDRVDRFRRRKGLIWETFCILLDIQSGFDIRAFKCPCSLSPSMEMQHHLFATRFIIFLIITFVHVPSSAFANDDERYVNCGDLFDCGDIKGVGYPFWGSDRRAYCGHTELKLDCIDQDTEITIQKLTYKVLEINNQSRTLRVARKDYAENICPTLLLNTTGIPNTLSYTSDDRNITIHYGCPAQGAPTLDYSFQFPCNISSTEMTGYFTAVSNLSEFGSSPSNLISYLASCKDSIEVPVRGSALANILSTPTVTQLLLLGGLKEGFDFVWSADDSLCETCKSSGGKCGYNQTTAAFSCYCKDGPRESSCQQSPTEAQSPTEAQPTSMSSCLLLLFSAGVTLEVNRKTD
;
A
#
# COMPACT_ATOMS: atom_id res chain seq x y z
N MET A 1 -21.51 -14.98 3.18
CA MET A 1 -21.34 -13.62 2.61
C MET A 1 -19.92 -13.54 2.11
N ALA A 2 -19.69 -12.87 0.98
CA ALA A 2 -18.34 -12.50 0.54
C ALA A 2 -18.17 -10.99 0.68
N LEU A 3 -16.95 -10.56 0.98
CA LEU A 3 -16.56 -9.16 1.09
C LEU A 3 -15.52 -8.87 0.01
N ILE A 4 -15.82 -7.95 -0.92
CA ILE A 4 -14.77 -7.33 -1.73
C ILE A 4 -14.33 -6.10 -0.95
N SER A 5 -13.07 -6.08 -0.50
CA SER A 5 -12.48 -4.94 0.19
C SER A 5 -11.44 -4.29 -0.70
N THR A 6 -11.76 -3.15 -1.30
CA THR A 6 -10.79 -2.32 -2.02
C THR A 6 -10.02 -1.45 -1.02
N TYR A 7 -8.92 -2.04 -0.52
CA TYR A 7 -7.72 -1.25 -0.25
C TYR A 7 -7.08 -0.86 -1.59
N ALA A 8 -6.11 0.05 -1.61
CA ALA A 8 -5.40 0.47 -2.82
C ALA A 8 -4.41 -0.62 -3.30
N THR A 9 -4.93 -1.79 -3.66
CA THR A 9 -4.19 -2.98 -4.08
C THR A 9 -4.28 -3.09 -5.60
N PHE A 10 -3.39 -2.40 -6.29
CA PHE A 10 -3.28 -2.43 -7.74
C PHE A 10 -2.79 -3.82 -8.19
N LEU A 11 -3.65 -4.59 -8.83
CA LEU A 11 -3.31 -5.92 -9.38
C LEU A 11 -2.77 -5.81 -10.81
N LEU A 12 -3.00 -4.69 -11.48
CA LEU A 12 -2.44 -4.34 -12.78
C LEU A 12 -1.29 -3.32 -12.67
N LYS A 13 -0.25 -3.50 -13.50
CA LYS A 13 1.08 -2.86 -13.43
C LYS A 13 1.16 -1.31 -13.53
N GLN A 14 0.04 -0.58 -13.59
CA GLN A 14 0.01 0.89 -13.57
C GLN A 14 -1.21 1.41 -12.77
N PRO A 15 -1.05 2.37 -11.85
CA PRO A 15 -2.13 2.86 -11.00
C PRO A 15 -3.01 3.90 -11.72
N THR A 16 -3.86 3.45 -12.64
CA THR A 16 -4.87 4.29 -13.33
C THR A 16 -6.27 4.00 -12.82
N GLU A 17 -7.19 4.97 -12.90
CA GLU A 17 -8.61 4.79 -12.56
C GLU A 17 -9.21 3.58 -13.31
N CYS A 18 -8.97 3.49 -14.62
CA CYS A 18 -9.41 2.37 -15.47
C CYS A 18 -8.89 1.02 -14.98
N ASN A 19 -7.63 0.94 -14.54
CA ASN A 19 -7.05 -0.30 -14.03
C ASN A 19 -7.67 -0.69 -12.68
N THR A 20 -7.97 0.26 -11.78
CA THR A 20 -8.69 -0.09 -10.53
C THR A 20 -10.12 -0.58 -10.77
N TYR A 21 -10.78 -0.12 -11.83
CA TYR A 21 -12.07 -0.67 -12.26
C TYR A 21 -11.91 -2.09 -12.83
N ALA A 22 -10.87 -2.34 -13.63
CA ALA A 22 -10.55 -3.69 -14.09
C ALA A 22 -10.18 -4.65 -12.94
N ASP A 23 -9.46 -4.18 -11.92
CA ASP A 23 -9.08 -4.96 -10.74
C ASP A 23 -10.30 -5.38 -9.91
N ILE A 24 -11.24 -4.46 -9.64
CA ILE A 24 -12.47 -4.80 -8.90
C ILE A 24 -13.42 -5.68 -9.74
N ASP A 25 -13.48 -5.48 -11.06
CA ASP A 25 -14.23 -6.35 -11.97
C ASP A 25 -13.63 -7.77 -12.02
N ALA A 26 -12.30 -7.90 -12.00
CA ALA A 26 -11.63 -9.20 -11.93
C ALA A 26 -11.88 -9.91 -10.59
N ALA A 27 -11.83 -9.18 -9.46
CA ALA A 27 -12.16 -9.72 -8.15
C ALA A 27 -13.64 -10.16 -8.05
N TYR A 28 -14.56 -9.35 -8.59
CA TYR A 28 -15.97 -9.69 -8.71
C TYR A 28 -16.17 -10.95 -9.56
N LYS A 29 -15.61 -10.98 -10.78
CA LYS A 29 -15.68 -12.14 -11.69
C LYS A 29 -15.13 -13.41 -11.04
N CYS A 30 -14.01 -13.33 -10.33
CA CYS A 30 -13.45 -14.46 -9.58
C CYS A 30 -14.44 -15.01 -8.54
N LEU A 31 -15.05 -14.15 -7.72
CA LEU A 31 -16.07 -14.57 -6.73
C LEU A 31 -17.32 -15.14 -7.40
N LYS A 32 -17.73 -14.62 -8.55
CA LYS A 32 -18.86 -15.12 -9.34
C LYS A 32 -18.60 -16.52 -9.90
N GLU A 33 -17.45 -16.72 -10.56
CA GLU A 33 -17.17 -17.90 -11.39
C GLU A 33 -16.49 -19.03 -10.62
N GLN A 34 -15.46 -18.72 -9.80
CA GLN A 34 -14.68 -19.71 -9.08
C GLN A 34 -15.34 -20.13 -7.75
N TYR A 35 -15.98 -19.18 -7.07
CA TYR A 35 -16.57 -19.38 -5.75
C TYR A 35 -18.12 -19.45 -5.76
N GLY A 36 -18.76 -19.32 -6.93
CA GLY A 36 -20.21 -19.44 -7.09
C GLY A 36 -21.05 -18.40 -6.33
N VAL A 37 -20.45 -17.28 -5.92
CA VAL A 37 -21.09 -16.30 -5.05
C VAL A 37 -22.20 -15.55 -5.80
N LYS A 38 -23.36 -15.39 -5.16
CA LYS A 38 -24.46 -14.56 -5.69
C LYS A 38 -24.22 -13.10 -5.30
N ASP A 39 -24.58 -12.14 -6.16
CA ASP A 39 -24.47 -10.69 -5.91
C ASP A 39 -25.20 -10.33 -4.61
N ASP A 40 -26.33 -11.00 -4.44
CA ASP A 40 -27.20 -11.08 -3.28
C ASP A 40 -26.51 -11.50 -1.96
N GLN A 41 -25.31 -12.07 -2.00
CA GLN A 41 -24.48 -12.48 -0.85
C GLN A 41 -23.22 -11.62 -0.69
N LEU A 42 -23.04 -10.63 -1.56
CA LEU A 42 -21.82 -9.85 -1.78
C LEU A 42 -21.96 -8.47 -1.15
N ILE A 43 -21.06 -8.14 -0.22
CA ILE A 43 -20.90 -6.80 0.35
C ILE A 43 -19.65 -6.19 -0.30
N LEU A 44 -19.77 -4.95 -0.77
CA LEU A 44 -18.60 -4.19 -1.23
C LEU A 44 -18.15 -3.24 -0.12
N TYR A 45 -16.85 -3.15 0.11
CA TYR A 45 -16.22 -2.27 1.08
C TYR A 45 -15.11 -1.48 0.39
N GLY A 46 -15.11 -0.16 0.52
CA GLY A 46 -14.10 0.72 -0.05
C GLY A 46 -13.63 1.77 0.94
N GLN A 47 -12.32 1.88 1.12
CA GLN A 47 -11.71 2.85 2.02
C GLN A 47 -10.95 3.92 1.25
N SER A 48 -11.17 5.20 1.61
CA SER A 48 -10.49 6.34 0.99
C SER A 48 -10.62 6.31 -0.55
N VAL A 49 -9.52 6.35 -1.30
CA VAL A 49 -9.49 6.19 -2.76
C VAL A 49 -10.18 4.90 -3.26
N GLY A 50 -10.13 3.82 -2.47
CA GLY A 50 -10.80 2.54 -2.77
C GLY A 50 -12.32 2.66 -2.89
N SER A 51 -12.93 3.72 -2.36
CA SER A 51 -14.36 4.03 -2.58
C SER A 51 -14.69 4.27 -4.06
N GLY A 52 -13.74 4.72 -4.89
CA GLY A 52 -13.88 4.89 -6.33
C GLY A 52 -14.36 3.62 -7.05
N PRO A 53 -13.53 2.56 -7.12
CA PRO A 53 -13.92 1.29 -7.73
C PRO A 53 -15.10 0.62 -7.01
N THR A 54 -15.25 0.79 -5.69
CA THR A 54 -16.44 0.29 -4.96
C THR A 54 -17.74 0.87 -5.48
N VAL A 55 -17.83 2.20 -5.60
CA VAL A 55 -19.05 2.89 -6.03
C VAL A 55 -19.29 2.65 -7.53
N ASP A 56 -18.24 2.54 -8.33
CA ASP A 56 -18.37 2.15 -9.74
C ASP A 56 -19.03 0.77 -9.91
N LEU A 57 -18.48 -0.28 -9.29
CA LEU A 57 -19.06 -1.62 -9.36
C LEU A 57 -20.46 -1.64 -8.73
N ALA A 58 -20.68 -0.93 -7.62
CA ALA A 58 -21.98 -0.83 -6.97
C ALA A 58 -23.06 -0.13 -7.83
N SER A 59 -22.66 0.78 -8.72
CA SER A 59 -23.58 1.43 -9.66
C SER A 59 -24.00 0.52 -10.82
N ARG A 60 -23.18 -0.51 -11.13
CA ARG A 60 -23.41 -1.47 -12.22
C ARG A 60 -24.10 -2.76 -11.77
N VAL A 61 -23.91 -3.20 -10.53
CA VAL A 61 -24.47 -4.46 -10.01
C VAL A 61 -25.75 -4.20 -9.18
N PRO A 62 -26.94 -4.58 -9.68
CA PRO A 62 -28.22 -4.14 -9.09
C PRO A 62 -28.60 -4.84 -7.77
N ASN A 63 -28.11 -6.05 -7.51
CA ASN A 63 -28.64 -6.94 -6.47
C ASN A 63 -27.70 -7.18 -5.27
N LEU A 64 -26.73 -6.28 -5.05
CA LEU A 64 -25.75 -6.39 -3.95
C LEU A 64 -26.40 -6.46 -2.56
N ARG A 65 -25.72 -7.12 -1.61
CA ARG A 65 -26.18 -7.22 -0.21
C ARG A 65 -26.10 -5.88 0.53
N GLY A 66 -25.12 -5.05 0.18
CA GLY A 66 -24.90 -3.73 0.74
C GLY A 66 -23.51 -3.19 0.39
N VAL A 67 -23.31 -1.89 0.63
CA VAL A 67 -22.02 -1.21 0.43
C VAL A 67 -21.58 -0.55 1.74
N VAL A 68 -20.29 -0.60 2.04
CA VAL A 68 -19.65 0.14 3.13
C VAL A 68 -18.60 1.07 2.53
N LEU A 69 -18.72 2.36 2.82
CA LEU A 69 -17.76 3.38 2.41
C LEU A 69 -17.07 3.95 3.65
N HIS A 70 -15.77 3.72 3.76
CA HIS A 70 -14.94 4.18 4.87
C HIS A 70 -14.09 5.39 4.44
N SER A 71 -14.28 6.53 5.10
CA SER A 71 -13.67 7.84 4.77
C SER A 71 -13.64 8.16 3.26
N PRO A 72 -14.79 8.02 2.55
CA PRO A 72 -14.82 8.04 1.09
C PRO A 72 -14.62 9.42 0.46
N ILE A 73 -14.21 9.42 -0.80
CA ILE A 73 -13.99 10.64 -1.59
C ILE A 73 -15.20 10.95 -2.49
N LEU A 74 -15.58 12.23 -2.64
CA LEU A 74 -16.59 12.65 -3.63
C LEU A 74 -16.08 12.52 -5.07
N SER A 75 -14.84 12.94 -5.27
CA SER A 75 -13.99 12.73 -6.44
C SER A 75 -12.55 13.11 -6.08
N GLY A 76 -11.58 12.71 -6.91
CA GLY A 76 -10.17 13.01 -6.69
C GLY A 76 -9.91 14.51 -6.54
N MET A 77 -10.38 15.33 -7.50
CA MET A 77 -10.18 16.78 -7.41
C MET A 77 -10.80 17.43 -6.18
N ARG A 78 -11.92 16.90 -5.68
CA ARG A 78 -12.62 17.47 -4.53
C ARG A 78 -11.87 17.31 -3.21
N VAL A 79 -11.01 16.29 -3.09
CA VAL A 79 -10.14 16.14 -1.92
C VAL A 79 -9.07 17.22 -1.90
N LEU A 80 -8.56 17.58 -3.08
CA LEU A 80 -7.45 18.52 -3.22
C LEU A 80 -7.88 19.98 -3.23
N TYR A 81 -9.02 20.27 -3.88
CA TYR A 81 -9.57 21.61 -4.06
C TYR A 81 -11.10 21.60 -3.83
N PRO A 82 -11.67 22.56 -3.10
CA PRO A 82 -13.12 22.63 -2.84
C PRO A 82 -13.91 23.10 -4.09
N VAL A 83 -13.93 22.27 -5.13
CA VAL A 83 -14.60 22.54 -6.41
C VAL A 83 -16.08 22.12 -6.37
N LYS A 84 -16.94 23.02 -6.87
CA LYS A 84 -18.40 22.79 -6.91
C LYS A 84 -18.88 22.04 -8.15
N ARG A 85 -18.05 21.88 -9.18
CA ARG A 85 -18.37 21.21 -10.45
C ARG A 85 -17.50 19.97 -10.61
N THR A 86 -18.07 18.91 -11.20
CA THR A 86 -17.28 17.76 -11.67
C THR A 86 -16.71 18.11 -13.05
N TYR A 87 -15.43 17.80 -13.27
CA TYR A 87 -14.74 18.07 -14.54
C TYR A 87 -14.54 16.77 -15.33
N TRP A 88 -14.22 16.88 -16.62
CA TRP A 88 -14.05 15.69 -17.47
C TRP A 88 -12.82 14.86 -17.05
N PHE A 89 -11.73 15.51 -16.65
CA PHE A 89 -10.47 14.94 -16.14
C PHE A 89 -10.46 14.66 -14.61
N ASP A 90 -11.59 14.82 -13.92
CA ASP A 90 -11.69 14.45 -12.50
C ASP A 90 -11.78 12.92 -12.37
N ILE A 91 -11.10 12.30 -11.40
CA ILE A 91 -11.08 10.84 -11.21
C ILE A 91 -12.04 10.40 -10.10
N TYR A 92 -12.51 9.15 -10.15
CA TYR A 92 -13.35 8.53 -9.13
C TYR A 92 -14.58 9.37 -8.77
N LYS A 93 -15.37 9.74 -9.77
CA LYS A 93 -16.55 10.62 -9.68
C LYS A 93 -17.72 9.99 -8.89
N ASN A 94 -17.50 9.63 -7.64
CA ASN A 94 -18.45 8.97 -6.76
C ASN A 94 -19.71 9.81 -6.56
N ILE A 95 -19.57 11.14 -6.51
CA ILE A 95 -20.69 12.09 -6.48
C ILE A 95 -21.66 11.91 -7.66
N ASP A 96 -21.16 11.57 -8.85
CA ASP A 96 -21.98 11.35 -10.05
C ASP A 96 -22.56 9.90 -10.07
N LYS A 97 -21.90 8.94 -9.40
CA LYS A 97 -22.23 7.50 -9.44
C LYS A 97 -23.09 7.00 -8.28
N ILE A 98 -22.98 7.58 -7.09
CA ILE A 98 -23.57 7.06 -5.84
C ILE A 98 -25.10 6.98 -5.87
N GLY A 99 -25.77 7.88 -6.61
CA GLY A 99 -27.23 7.87 -6.79
C GLY A 99 -27.76 6.67 -7.58
N MET A 100 -26.90 5.95 -8.31
CA MET A 100 -27.26 4.75 -9.07
C MET A 100 -27.18 3.46 -8.24
N VAL A 101 -26.60 3.49 -7.04
CA VAL A 101 -26.44 2.31 -6.17
C VAL A 101 -27.78 1.86 -5.61
N ASN A 102 -28.18 0.62 -5.90
CA ASN A 102 -29.51 0.06 -5.60
C ASN A 102 -29.59 -0.78 -4.32
N CYS A 103 -28.65 -0.63 -3.40
CA CYS A 103 -28.65 -1.34 -2.12
C CYS A 103 -28.19 -0.43 -0.98
N ARG A 104 -28.51 -0.80 0.27
CA ARG A 104 -28.15 -0.04 1.47
C ARG A 104 -26.66 0.29 1.55
N VAL A 105 -26.36 1.59 1.64
CA VAL A 105 -25.01 2.12 1.82
C VAL A 105 -24.82 2.60 3.26
N LEU A 106 -23.80 2.06 3.94
CA LEU A 106 -23.24 2.59 5.19
C LEU A 106 -22.05 3.50 4.86
N ILE A 107 -22.00 4.69 5.45
CA ILE A 107 -20.82 5.56 5.43
C ILE A 107 -20.25 5.68 6.85
N ILE A 108 -18.93 5.52 6.97
CA ILE A 108 -18.16 5.72 8.20
C ILE A 108 -17.11 6.79 7.92
N HIS A 109 -17.01 7.83 8.74
CA HIS A 109 -16.04 8.92 8.53
C HIS A 109 -15.63 9.58 9.85
N GLY A 110 -14.36 9.93 9.99
CA GLY A 110 -13.84 10.73 11.09
C GLY A 110 -14.26 12.20 10.99
N THR A 111 -14.63 12.83 12.10
CA THR A 111 -14.95 14.27 12.12
C THR A 111 -13.71 15.17 12.11
N SER A 112 -12.52 14.60 12.36
CA SER A 112 -11.22 15.27 12.40
C SER A 112 -10.28 14.70 11.33
N ASP A 113 -10.85 14.21 10.22
CA ASP A 113 -10.11 13.74 9.06
C ASP A 113 -9.49 14.94 8.30
N GLU A 114 -8.17 15.12 8.46
CA GLU A 114 -7.39 16.16 7.79
C GLU A 114 -6.99 15.80 6.34
N VAL A 115 -7.26 14.56 5.89
CA VAL A 115 -6.90 14.08 4.53
C VAL A 115 -8.11 14.15 3.61
N VAL A 116 -9.26 13.61 4.04
CA VAL A 116 -10.53 13.66 3.32
C VAL A 116 -11.57 14.27 4.25
N ASP A 117 -11.90 15.55 4.05
CA ASP A 117 -12.83 16.26 4.93
C ASP A 117 -14.18 15.52 5.07
N CYS A 118 -14.71 15.48 6.29
CA CYS A 118 -15.94 14.77 6.66
C CYS A 118 -17.18 15.19 5.83
N SER A 119 -17.16 16.37 5.19
CA SER A 119 -18.19 16.79 4.24
C SER A 119 -18.29 15.88 3.00
N HIS A 120 -17.25 15.12 2.66
CA HIS A 120 -17.29 14.14 1.58
C HIS A 120 -18.24 12.99 1.89
N GLY A 121 -18.04 12.33 3.03
CA GLY A 121 -18.93 11.28 3.51
C GLY A 121 -20.37 11.78 3.69
N LYS A 122 -20.55 12.99 4.22
CA LYS A 122 -21.90 13.59 4.40
C LYS A 122 -22.62 13.80 3.07
N GLN A 123 -21.98 14.41 2.07
CA GLN A 123 -22.57 14.64 0.75
C GLN A 123 -22.88 13.32 0.02
N LEU A 124 -21.97 12.33 0.07
CA LEU A 124 -22.25 11.00 -0.51
C LEU A 124 -23.45 10.34 0.18
N TRP A 125 -23.55 10.43 1.51
CA TRP A 125 -24.67 9.87 2.27
C TRP A 125 -26.00 10.55 1.92
N GLU A 126 -25.99 11.87 1.69
CA GLU A 126 -27.17 12.62 1.24
C GLU A 126 -27.62 12.20 -0.17
N LEU A 127 -26.70 11.83 -1.05
CA LEU A 127 -26.97 11.40 -2.42
C LEU A 127 -27.30 9.90 -2.57
N CYS A 128 -27.03 9.07 -1.57
CA CYS A 128 -27.38 7.64 -1.58
C CYS A 128 -28.89 7.41 -1.74
N LYS A 129 -29.27 6.50 -2.64
CA LYS A 129 -30.67 6.08 -2.84
C LYS A 129 -31.22 5.29 -1.64
N GLU A 130 -30.48 4.28 -1.18
CA GLU A 130 -30.80 3.53 0.03
C GLU A 130 -29.79 3.84 1.15
N LYS A 131 -30.20 4.68 2.09
CA LYS A 131 -29.36 5.13 3.21
C LYS A 131 -29.44 4.16 4.38
N TYR A 132 -28.29 3.76 4.92
CA TYR A 132 -28.19 3.24 6.28
C TYR A 132 -27.72 4.35 7.23
N GLU A 133 -27.92 4.19 8.54
CA GLU A 133 -27.46 5.13 9.57
C GLU A 133 -25.92 5.31 9.50
N PRO A 134 -25.39 6.51 9.24
CA PRO A 134 -23.95 6.72 9.08
C PRO A 134 -23.26 6.76 10.45
N LEU A 135 -21.95 6.46 10.47
CA LEU A 135 -21.12 6.59 11.66
C LEU A 135 -20.13 7.75 11.51
N TRP A 136 -20.40 8.85 12.21
CA TRP A 136 -19.49 9.98 12.33
C TRP A 136 -18.68 9.84 13.62
N ILE A 137 -17.39 9.51 13.52
CA ILE A 137 -16.53 9.26 14.68
C ILE A 137 -15.95 10.58 15.18
N ASN A 138 -16.38 11.01 16.36
CA ASN A 138 -15.95 12.27 16.95
C ASN A 138 -14.46 12.21 17.33
N GLY A 139 -13.67 13.14 16.79
CA GLY A 139 -12.21 13.18 16.94
C GLY A 139 -11.43 12.17 16.09
N GLY A 140 -12.11 11.30 15.32
CA GLY A 140 -11.46 10.35 14.41
C GLY A 140 -10.82 11.04 13.21
N GLY A 141 -9.65 10.56 12.79
CA GLY A 141 -8.91 10.98 11.60
C GLY A 141 -9.02 9.96 10.45
N HIS A 142 -8.13 10.05 9.45
CA HIS A 142 -8.28 9.26 8.22
C HIS A 142 -8.03 7.75 8.38
N CYS A 143 -7.02 7.37 9.17
CA CYS A 143 -6.48 6.00 9.24
C CYS A 143 -6.51 5.39 10.66
N ASN A 144 -7.38 5.88 11.55
CA ASN A 144 -7.45 5.42 12.94
C ASN A 144 -8.89 5.08 13.40
N LEU A 145 -9.85 5.03 12.50
CA LEU A 145 -11.27 4.85 12.84
C LEU A 145 -11.56 3.44 13.39
N GLU A 146 -10.81 2.46 12.92
CA GLU A 146 -10.87 1.05 13.35
C GLU A 146 -10.49 0.88 14.84
N LEU A 147 -9.77 1.84 15.43
CA LEU A 147 -9.39 1.85 16.85
C LEU A 147 -10.54 2.27 17.77
N TYR A 148 -11.59 2.89 17.23
CA TYR A 148 -12.74 3.35 18.02
C TYR A 148 -13.74 2.20 18.22
N PRO A 149 -14.17 1.91 19.47
CA PRO A 149 -15.06 0.78 19.75
C PRO A 149 -16.42 0.87 19.04
N GLU A 150 -16.86 2.08 18.68
CA GLU A 150 -18.06 2.35 17.88
C GLU A 150 -17.97 1.76 16.47
N PHE A 151 -16.78 1.72 15.85
CA PHE A 151 -16.57 1.28 14.47
C PHE A 151 -17.03 -0.17 14.26
N ILE A 152 -16.41 -1.10 15.00
CA ILE A 152 -16.73 -2.54 14.90
C ILE A 152 -18.16 -2.82 15.38
N LYS A 153 -18.65 -2.09 16.39
CA LYS A 153 -20.02 -2.23 16.89
C LYS A 153 -21.05 -1.86 15.82
N HIS A 154 -20.86 -0.74 15.13
CA HIS A 154 -21.79 -0.26 14.10
C HIS A 154 -21.70 -1.07 12.80
N LEU A 155 -20.49 -1.47 12.39
CA LEU A 155 -20.27 -2.34 11.24
C LEU A 155 -20.95 -3.71 11.45
N LYS A 156 -20.83 -4.31 12.64
CA LYS A 156 -21.56 -5.54 13.00
C LYS A 156 -23.08 -5.33 12.96
N LYS A 157 -23.60 -4.21 13.49
CA LYS A 157 -25.03 -3.83 13.42
C LYS A 157 -25.53 -3.77 11.97
N PHE A 158 -24.75 -3.15 11.07
CA PHE A 158 -25.07 -3.07 9.64
C PHE A 158 -25.15 -4.45 8.96
N VAL A 159 -24.10 -5.27 9.08
CA VAL A 159 -24.02 -6.61 8.47
C VAL A 159 -25.17 -7.51 8.95
N LEU A 160 -25.50 -7.47 10.25
CA LEU A 160 -26.64 -8.21 10.80
C LEU A 160 -28.00 -7.71 10.29
N THR A 161 -28.12 -6.40 10.02
CA THR A 161 -29.37 -5.78 9.55
C THR A 161 -29.64 -6.13 8.08
N ILE A 162 -28.62 -6.02 7.20
CA ILE A 162 -28.76 -6.37 5.78
C ILE A 162 -28.91 -7.89 5.56
N GLY A 163 -28.41 -8.71 6.49
CA GLY A 163 -28.65 -10.16 6.50
C GLY A 163 -30.12 -10.54 6.69
N LYS A 164 -30.85 -9.85 7.57
CA LYS A 164 -32.27 -10.14 7.89
C LYS A 164 -33.27 -9.67 6.84
N SER A 165 -32.87 -8.79 5.92
CA SER A 165 -33.79 -8.00 5.08
C SER A 165 -34.42 -8.72 3.87
N LYS A 166 -34.25 -10.05 3.68
CA LYS A 166 -34.79 -10.78 2.50
C LYS A 166 -35.79 -11.91 2.81
N THR A 167 -36.14 -12.17 4.07
CA THR A 167 -37.05 -13.28 4.44
C THR A 167 -38.53 -12.88 4.60
N ALA A 168 -38.92 -11.69 4.15
CA ALA A 168 -40.31 -11.23 4.22
C ALA A 168 -40.76 -10.49 2.95
N THR A 169 -41.23 -11.24 1.94
CA THR A 169 -42.33 -10.86 1.02
C THR A 169 -42.72 -12.08 0.16
N SER A 170 -43.65 -12.90 0.65
CA SER A 170 -44.60 -13.67 -0.19
C SER A 170 -45.72 -14.23 0.69
N GLY A 171 -46.96 -13.83 0.42
CA GLY A 171 -48.14 -14.18 1.22
C GLY A 171 -49.29 -13.23 0.91
N PRO A 172 -50.30 -13.63 0.12
CA PRO A 172 -51.41 -12.74 -0.23
C PRO A 172 -52.28 -12.41 0.99
N LYS A 173 -52.80 -11.19 1.04
CA LYS A 173 -53.96 -10.89 1.88
C LYS A 173 -55.19 -11.53 1.26
N THR A 174 -55.74 -12.56 1.91
CA THR A 174 -57.08 -13.07 1.63
C THR A 174 -57.91 -12.95 2.89
N THR A 175 -59.01 -12.20 2.80
CA THR A 175 -60.01 -12.05 3.87
C THR A 175 -60.92 -13.27 3.90
N ALA A 176 -61.10 -13.88 5.07
CA ALA A 176 -62.25 -14.73 5.37
C ALA A 176 -62.41 -14.83 6.91
N GLU A 177 -63.64 -14.66 7.38
CA GLU A 177 -64.02 -14.80 8.80
C GLU A 177 -64.34 -16.27 9.11
N SER A 178 -64.04 -16.72 10.34
CA SER A 178 -64.94 -17.59 11.12
C SER A 178 -64.47 -17.75 12.56
N GLU A 179 -65.45 -17.92 13.44
CA GLU A 179 -65.35 -18.09 14.88
C GLU A 179 -64.80 -19.49 15.24
N ASN A 180 -64.15 -19.67 16.40
CA ASN A 180 -64.86 -20.08 17.63
C ASN A 180 -63.93 -20.13 18.87
N GLN A 181 -64.56 -20.35 20.03
CA GLN A 181 -64.05 -20.16 21.39
C GLN A 181 -63.19 -21.34 21.90
N ASN A 182 -62.23 -21.07 22.81
CA ASN A 182 -62.28 -21.53 24.21
C ASN A 182 -61.01 -21.20 25.04
N LYS A 183 -61.24 -20.55 26.19
CA LYS A 183 -60.46 -20.67 27.45
C LYS A 183 -61.24 -21.66 28.36
N PRO A 184 -60.74 -22.20 29.51
CA PRO A 184 -59.95 -21.50 30.53
C PRO A 184 -58.86 -22.33 31.26
N SER A 185 -58.23 -21.69 32.28
CA SER A 185 -57.44 -22.29 33.39
C SER A 185 -56.12 -23.01 33.02
N GLU A 186 -55.07 -23.03 33.84
CA GLU A 186 -54.93 -22.67 35.26
C GLU A 186 -53.88 -21.56 35.53
N SER A 187 -53.80 -21.14 36.80
CA SER A 187 -52.91 -20.11 37.34
C SER A 187 -52.06 -20.65 38.47
N ALA A 188 -51.03 -19.89 38.86
CA ALA A 188 -50.28 -19.95 40.13
C ALA A 188 -49.19 -21.06 40.22
N SER A 189 -48.06 -20.87 40.92
CA SER A 189 -47.44 -19.65 41.48
C SER A 189 -46.13 -19.97 42.22
N LEU A 190 -45.23 -18.98 42.35
CA LEU A 190 -44.32 -18.75 43.52
C LEU A 190 -43.24 -19.83 43.83
N ASP A 191 -42.09 -19.56 44.47
CA ASP A 191 -41.35 -18.30 44.74
C ASP A 191 -39.91 -18.59 45.25
N THR A 192 -39.18 -17.55 45.70
CA THR A 192 -38.03 -17.51 46.65
C THR A 192 -36.63 -17.43 45.96
N PHE A 193 -35.87 -16.31 46.00
CA PHE A 193 -35.16 -15.59 47.10
C PHE A 193 -33.97 -16.39 47.72
N GLU A 194 -32.82 -15.84 48.15
CA GLU A 194 -32.40 -14.50 48.67
C GLU A 194 -31.09 -13.98 47.98
N LEU A 195 -30.64 -12.70 47.99
CA LEU A 195 -30.35 -11.67 49.03
C LEU A 195 -29.11 -11.99 49.92
N GLY A 196 -28.22 -11.09 50.36
CA GLY A 196 -28.01 -9.63 50.16
C GLY A 196 -26.50 -9.29 50.01
N ASP A 197 -25.95 -8.09 50.28
CA ASP A 197 -26.53 -6.89 50.89
C ASP A 197 -25.84 -5.57 50.45
N LEU A 198 -26.52 -4.45 50.71
CA LEU A 198 -26.16 -3.05 50.39
C LEU A 198 -25.54 -2.35 51.65
N PRO A 199 -24.94 -1.12 51.61
CA PRO A 199 -25.66 0.09 51.17
C PRO A 199 -24.87 1.19 50.43
N GLU A 200 -25.66 1.96 49.69
CA GLU A 200 -25.37 3.17 48.95
C GLU A 200 -25.85 4.40 49.76
N ILE A 201 -25.09 5.51 49.82
CA ILE A 201 -25.61 6.81 50.27
C ILE A 201 -25.11 7.95 49.36
N SER A 202 -26.07 8.60 48.72
CA SER A 202 -25.96 9.87 47.98
C SER A 202 -25.76 11.08 48.92
N ARG A 203 -25.07 12.14 48.45
CA ARG A 203 -25.28 13.52 48.94
C ARG A 203 -24.83 14.60 47.96
N ASN A 204 -25.65 15.64 47.86
CA ASN A 204 -25.40 16.86 47.08
C ASN A 204 -24.59 17.91 47.88
N SER A 205 -23.92 18.79 47.14
CA SER A 205 -23.69 20.23 47.41
C SER A 205 -23.59 20.73 48.88
N LEU A 206 -22.43 21.27 49.27
CA LEU A 206 -22.29 22.70 49.63
C LEU A 206 -20.84 23.15 49.86
N ASP A 207 -20.69 24.47 49.99
CA ASP A 207 -19.50 25.30 49.73
C ASP A 207 -18.58 25.57 50.96
N SER A 208 -17.40 26.14 50.66
CA SER A 208 -16.70 27.22 51.39
C SER A 208 -15.42 26.94 52.21
N ARG A 209 -14.30 27.53 51.72
CA ARG A 209 -13.40 28.55 52.36
C ARG A 209 -12.09 28.65 51.56
N LEU A 210 -11.81 29.76 50.86
CA LEU A 210 -11.14 31.00 51.32
C LEU A 210 -9.66 30.76 51.69
N GLU A 211 -8.67 31.44 51.08
CA GLU A 211 -8.52 32.88 50.80
C GLU A 211 -8.07 33.19 49.34
N LYS A 212 -8.71 34.14 48.62
CA LYS A 212 -8.25 35.53 48.27
C LYS A 212 -6.95 35.62 47.43
N SER A 213 -6.78 36.47 46.39
CA SER A 213 -7.60 37.46 45.65
C SER A 213 -6.97 37.68 44.24
N LYS A 214 -7.37 38.53 43.28
CA LYS A 214 -8.35 39.64 43.12
C LYS A 214 -8.68 39.84 41.61
N LYS A 215 -9.63 40.72 41.29
CA LYS A 215 -9.95 41.34 39.96
C LYS A 215 -10.56 42.74 40.23
N PRO A 216 -10.88 43.65 39.26
CA PRO A 216 -11.07 43.46 37.80
C PRO A 216 -10.51 44.57 36.87
N ASN A 217 -10.59 44.36 35.54
CA ASN A 217 -11.32 45.22 34.60
C ASN A 217 -11.44 44.59 33.19
N LYS A 218 -12.31 45.14 32.33
CA LYS A 218 -12.87 44.52 31.10
C LYS A 218 -12.36 45.25 29.81
N PRO A 219 -12.77 44.84 28.61
CA PRO A 219 -12.02 43.99 27.69
C PRO A 219 -11.36 44.75 26.52
N GLU A 220 -10.29 44.21 25.94
CA GLU A 220 -9.76 44.69 24.66
C GLU A 220 -9.54 43.56 23.65
N LYS A 221 -9.94 43.79 22.39
CA LYS A 221 -9.72 42.86 21.28
C LYS A 221 -8.26 42.96 20.84
N SER A 222 -7.50 41.86 20.89
CA SER A 222 -6.21 41.77 20.19
C SER A 222 -6.20 40.67 19.14
N ARG A 223 -5.45 40.94 18.06
CA ARG A 223 -5.39 40.13 16.84
C ARG A 223 -4.77 38.76 17.10
N MET A 224 -5.27 37.72 16.46
CA MET A 224 -4.58 36.43 16.40
C MET A 224 -3.20 36.57 15.73
N SER A 225 -2.17 35.99 16.33
CA SER A 225 -0.82 35.91 15.76
C SER A 225 -0.80 35.15 14.43
N THR A 226 0.05 35.61 13.52
CA THR A 226 0.39 34.99 12.23
C THR A 226 1.02 33.59 12.35
N ASP A 227 1.50 33.19 13.53
CA ASP A 227 2.16 31.87 13.78
C ASP A 227 1.28 30.62 13.58
N ARG A 228 -0.03 30.79 13.40
CA ARG A 228 -0.94 29.68 13.06
C ARG A 228 -1.08 29.46 11.55
N VAL A 229 -0.81 30.49 10.74
CA VAL A 229 -0.92 30.44 9.27
C VAL A 229 0.35 29.84 8.65
N ASP A 230 1.54 30.14 9.19
CA ASP A 230 2.79 29.56 8.66
C ASP A 230 2.97 28.07 9.01
N ARG A 231 2.41 27.59 10.12
CA ARG A 231 2.26 26.14 10.37
C ARG A 231 1.29 25.47 9.39
N PHE A 232 0.29 26.20 8.90
CA PHE A 232 -0.64 25.74 7.86
C PHE A 232 0.03 25.60 6.48
N ARG A 233 1.08 26.38 6.19
CA ARG A 233 1.86 26.28 4.94
C ARG A 233 2.84 25.12 4.93
N ARG A 234 3.54 24.85 6.03
CA ARG A 234 4.61 23.82 6.05
C ARG A 234 4.08 22.38 6.04
N ARG A 235 2.89 22.11 6.62
CA ARG A 235 2.31 20.75 6.64
C ARG A 235 1.73 20.28 5.30
N LYS A 236 1.38 21.19 4.39
CA LYS A 236 0.91 20.79 3.04
C LYS A 236 1.99 20.16 2.17
N GLY A 237 3.28 20.30 2.51
CA GLY A 237 4.38 19.71 1.75
C GLY A 237 4.36 18.18 1.68
N LEU A 238 4.06 17.48 2.78
CA LEU A 238 3.99 16.01 2.77
C LEU A 238 2.71 15.48 2.09
N ILE A 239 1.61 16.23 2.17
CA ILE A 239 0.34 15.85 1.51
C ILE A 239 0.40 16.14 0.00
N TRP A 240 1.29 17.04 -0.42
CA TRP A 240 1.56 17.34 -1.84
C TRP A 240 2.03 16.10 -2.59
N GLU A 241 2.98 15.33 -2.04
CA GLU A 241 3.55 14.17 -2.74
C GLU A 241 2.54 13.03 -2.91
N THR A 242 1.81 12.65 -1.87
CA THR A 242 0.79 11.59 -1.98
C THR A 242 -0.35 11.95 -2.93
N PHE A 243 -0.63 13.24 -3.13
CA PHE A 243 -1.69 13.69 -4.04
C PHE A 243 -1.20 13.99 -5.46
N CYS A 244 0.04 14.46 -5.64
CA CYS A 244 0.67 14.58 -6.95
C CYS A 244 0.81 13.22 -7.64
N ILE A 245 1.15 12.16 -6.89
CA ILE A 245 1.15 10.77 -7.39
C ILE A 245 -0.21 10.35 -8.00
N LEU A 246 -1.34 10.98 -7.62
CA LEU A 246 -2.67 10.72 -8.16
C LEU A 246 -3.11 11.68 -9.29
N LEU A 247 -2.34 12.74 -9.60
CA LEU A 247 -2.66 13.70 -10.67
C LEU A 247 -1.61 13.80 -11.78
N ASP A 248 -0.34 13.55 -11.49
CA ASP A 248 0.76 13.63 -12.49
C ASP A 248 0.66 12.54 -13.58
N ILE A 249 -0.23 11.56 -13.43
CA ILE A 249 -0.41 10.44 -14.36
C ILE A 249 -1.17 10.86 -15.65
N GLN A 250 -1.74 12.07 -15.75
CA GLN A 250 -2.54 12.44 -16.94
C GLN A 250 -2.33 13.84 -17.56
N SER A 251 -1.42 14.68 -17.04
CA SER A 251 -1.00 15.89 -17.76
C SER A 251 0.38 16.39 -17.35
N GLY A 252 1.39 16.19 -18.20
CA GLY A 252 2.73 16.75 -18.00
C GLY A 252 2.76 18.27 -18.16
N PHE A 253 2.49 19.00 -17.08
CA PHE A 253 2.58 20.46 -17.01
C PHE A 253 3.18 20.90 -15.66
N ASP A 254 4.43 21.37 -15.67
CA ASP A 254 5.10 21.94 -14.50
C ASP A 254 4.59 23.38 -14.22
N ILE A 255 4.02 23.61 -13.04
CA ILE A 255 3.60 24.94 -12.58
C ILE A 255 4.56 25.45 -11.49
N ARG A 256 5.75 25.88 -11.92
CA ARG A 256 6.73 26.60 -11.09
C ARG A 256 7.02 28.02 -11.55
N ALA A 257 5.99 28.86 -11.64
CA ALA A 257 6.11 30.31 -11.43
C ALA A 257 4.73 30.98 -11.32
N PHE A 258 4.46 31.68 -10.22
CA PHE A 258 3.90 33.05 -10.23
C PHE A 258 3.79 33.59 -8.80
N LYS A 259 4.68 34.53 -8.46
CA LYS A 259 4.59 35.35 -7.24
C LYS A 259 3.73 36.57 -7.59
N CYS A 260 2.51 36.67 -7.08
CA CYS A 260 1.68 37.87 -7.23
C CYS A 260 1.65 38.68 -5.93
N PRO A 261 2.03 39.98 -5.95
CA PRO A 261 1.83 40.87 -4.81
C PRO A 261 0.35 41.29 -4.71
N CYS A 262 -0.18 41.33 -3.49
CA CYS A 262 -1.52 41.85 -3.23
C CYS A 262 -1.46 43.34 -2.85
N SER A 263 -2.03 44.21 -3.66
CA SER A 263 -2.57 45.50 -3.20
C SER A 263 -3.55 46.08 -4.24
N LEU A 264 -4.84 46.06 -3.92
CA LEU A 264 -5.88 46.76 -4.66
C LEU A 264 -6.33 47.97 -3.84
N SER A 265 -6.37 49.14 -4.47
CA SER A 265 -7.42 50.13 -4.23
C SER A 265 -7.63 50.94 -5.53
N PRO A 266 -8.84 51.47 -5.79
CA PRO A 266 -9.31 51.64 -7.16
C PRO A 266 -9.38 53.09 -7.64
N SER A 267 -9.12 53.33 -8.93
CA SER A 267 -9.72 54.44 -9.67
C SER A 267 -9.66 54.22 -11.20
N MET A 268 -10.67 54.73 -11.89
CA MET A 268 -10.76 54.94 -13.35
C MET A 268 -10.92 53.70 -14.24
N GLU A 269 -12.18 53.41 -14.56
CA GLU A 269 -12.59 52.56 -15.68
C GLU A 269 -12.30 53.21 -17.05
N MET A 270 -12.47 52.41 -18.10
CA MET A 270 -12.62 52.82 -19.51
C MET A 270 -11.36 53.09 -20.36
N GLN A 271 -10.35 52.20 -20.31
CA GLN A 271 -9.44 52.02 -21.47
C GLN A 271 -8.79 50.63 -21.66
N HIS A 272 -9.25 49.58 -20.96
CA HIS A 272 -8.55 48.28 -20.91
C HIS A 272 -8.70 47.35 -22.14
N HIS A 273 -9.78 47.44 -22.93
CA HIS A 273 -10.09 46.41 -23.94
C HIS A 273 -9.11 46.34 -25.12
N LEU A 274 -8.50 47.47 -25.53
CA LEU A 274 -7.55 47.50 -26.65
C LEU A 274 -6.14 47.02 -26.26
N PHE A 275 -5.79 47.12 -24.98
CA PHE A 275 -4.48 46.68 -24.48
C PHE A 275 -4.50 45.18 -24.12
N ALA A 276 -5.57 44.71 -23.48
CA ALA A 276 -5.75 43.29 -23.16
C ALA A 276 -5.78 42.41 -24.42
N THR A 277 -6.48 42.85 -25.48
CA THR A 277 -6.52 42.12 -26.76
C THR A 277 -5.15 42.06 -27.44
N ARG A 278 -4.39 43.17 -27.47
CA ARG A 278 -3.02 43.18 -28.01
C ARG A 278 -2.05 42.31 -27.18
N PHE A 279 -2.19 42.29 -25.85
CA PHE A 279 -1.38 41.44 -24.98
C PHE A 279 -1.70 39.94 -25.15
N ILE A 280 -2.97 39.58 -25.29
CA ILE A 280 -3.40 38.21 -25.59
C ILE A 280 -2.90 37.76 -26.97
N ILE A 281 -2.98 38.61 -27.99
CA ILE A 281 -2.43 38.30 -29.33
C ILE A 281 -0.91 38.14 -29.27
N PHE A 282 -0.19 38.97 -28.51
CA PHE A 282 1.25 38.83 -28.33
C PHE A 282 1.62 37.51 -27.63
N LEU A 283 0.90 37.14 -26.57
CA LEU A 283 1.06 35.85 -25.89
C LEU A 283 0.81 34.68 -26.85
N ILE A 284 -0.30 34.70 -27.60
CA ILE A 284 -0.61 33.65 -28.59
C ILE A 284 0.49 33.54 -29.64
N ILE A 285 1.01 34.66 -30.18
CA ILE A 285 2.12 34.64 -31.14
C ILE A 285 3.39 34.04 -30.50
N THR A 286 3.73 34.41 -29.26
CA THR A 286 4.90 33.84 -28.57
C THR A 286 4.77 32.35 -28.26
N PHE A 287 3.56 31.84 -27.99
CA PHE A 287 3.32 30.41 -27.74
C PHE A 287 3.15 29.58 -29.03
N VAL A 288 2.73 30.18 -30.15
CA VAL A 288 2.52 29.50 -31.45
C VAL A 288 3.79 29.50 -32.32
N HIS A 289 4.79 30.35 -32.02
CA HIS A 289 6.07 30.39 -32.74
C HIS A 289 7.27 29.75 -32.01
N VAL A 290 7.06 29.04 -30.89
CA VAL A 290 8.10 28.15 -30.37
C VAL A 290 8.15 26.91 -31.28
N PRO A 291 9.27 26.61 -31.96
CA PRO A 291 9.39 25.36 -32.70
C PRO A 291 9.27 24.18 -31.74
N SER A 292 8.47 23.17 -32.09
CA SER A 292 8.16 22.00 -31.25
C SER A 292 9.33 21.01 -31.06
N SER A 293 10.56 21.51 -30.92
CA SER A 293 11.80 20.75 -30.99
C SER A 293 12.78 21.05 -29.84
N ALA A 294 12.26 21.41 -28.65
CA ALA A 294 13.10 21.81 -27.50
C ALA A 294 12.68 21.21 -26.14
N PHE A 295 11.69 20.30 -26.09
CA PHE A 295 11.35 19.54 -24.89
C PHE A 295 11.23 18.05 -25.21
N ALA A 296 12.37 17.41 -25.49
CA ALA A 296 12.49 15.99 -25.22
C ALA A 296 12.60 15.83 -23.70
N ASN A 297 11.50 15.47 -23.04
CA ASN A 297 11.60 15.02 -21.65
C ASN A 297 12.40 13.71 -21.64
N ASP A 298 13.40 13.64 -20.75
CA ASP A 298 14.10 12.38 -20.46
C ASP A 298 13.08 11.30 -20.06
N ASP A 299 13.31 10.05 -20.45
CA ASP A 299 12.48 8.91 -20.04
C ASP A 299 12.30 8.85 -18.51
N GLU A 300 11.06 8.71 -18.04
CA GLU A 300 10.74 8.71 -16.60
C GLU A 300 11.52 7.63 -15.84
N ARG A 301 11.80 6.48 -16.47
CA ARG A 301 12.57 5.38 -15.86
C ARG A 301 14.05 5.69 -15.78
N TYR A 302 14.58 6.48 -16.72
CA TYR A 302 15.95 7.00 -16.64
C TYR A 302 16.11 7.92 -15.43
N VAL A 303 15.11 8.76 -15.14
CA VAL A 303 15.11 9.63 -13.96
C VAL A 303 14.94 8.80 -12.68
N ASN A 304 13.85 8.03 -12.56
CA ASN A 304 13.49 7.30 -11.34
C ASN A 304 14.48 6.18 -10.95
N CYS A 305 15.19 5.58 -11.90
CA CYS A 305 16.26 4.62 -11.60
C CYS A 305 17.62 5.27 -11.36
N GLY A 306 17.68 6.60 -11.36
CA GLY A 306 18.82 7.39 -10.87
C GLY A 306 18.95 7.37 -9.36
N ASP A 307 17.85 7.18 -8.63
CA ASP A 307 17.80 7.14 -7.17
C ASP A 307 18.37 5.83 -6.61
N LEU A 308 18.86 5.91 -5.37
CA LEU A 308 19.45 4.82 -4.60
C LEU A 308 18.60 4.53 -3.37
N PHE A 309 18.65 3.29 -2.87
CA PHE A 309 18.01 2.89 -1.64
C PHE A 309 18.90 3.26 -0.44
N ASP A 310 18.29 3.99 0.51
CA ASP A 310 18.87 4.41 1.79
C ASP A 310 17.91 4.07 2.94
N CYS A 311 18.34 3.23 3.89
CA CYS A 311 17.60 2.88 5.10
C CYS A 311 18.55 2.54 6.26
N GLY A 312 18.48 3.31 7.35
CA GLY A 312 19.35 3.12 8.52
C GLY A 312 20.82 3.21 8.17
N ASP A 313 21.56 2.12 8.41
CA ASP A 313 22.99 1.99 8.07
C ASP A 313 23.24 1.53 6.61
N ILE A 314 22.23 0.96 5.93
CA ILE A 314 22.34 0.50 4.54
C ILE A 314 22.05 1.67 3.59
N LYS A 315 23.04 2.12 2.83
CA LYS A 315 22.93 3.31 1.97
C LYS A 315 23.62 3.16 0.62
N GLY A 316 23.20 3.96 -0.34
CA GLY A 316 23.75 4.03 -1.68
C GLY A 316 23.46 2.79 -2.52
N VAL A 317 22.43 2.02 -2.17
CA VAL A 317 22.18 0.71 -2.79
C VAL A 317 21.41 0.87 -4.11
N GLY A 318 22.02 0.43 -5.20
CA GLY A 318 21.45 0.50 -6.54
C GLY A 318 20.93 -0.84 -7.05
N TYR A 319 20.81 -0.93 -8.39
CA TYR A 319 20.58 -2.20 -9.09
C TYR A 319 21.61 -3.26 -8.66
N PRO A 320 21.21 -4.52 -8.37
CA PRO A 320 19.90 -5.10 -8.71
C PRO A 320 18.80 -4.94 -7.66
N PHE A 321 19.06 -4.31 -6.51
CA PHE A 321 18.07 -4.16 -5.45
C PHE A 321 17.09 -3.02 -5.71
N TRP A 322 15.85 -3.13 -5.24
CA TRP A 322 14.84 -2.06 -5.29
C TRP A 322 14.01 -2.07 -4.01
N GLY A 323 13.30 -0.99 -3.70
CA GLY A 323 12.63 -0.86 -2.41
C GLY A 323 12.53 0.58 -1.93
N SER A 324 11.75 0.80 -0.86
CA SER A 324 11.35 2.14 -0.40
C SER A 324 10.87 2.99 -1.59
N ASP A 325 11.58 4.07 -1.91
CA ASP A 325 11.27 5.02 -2.96
C ASP A 325 11.77 4.58 -4.35
N ARG A 326 12.73 3.63 -4.39
CA ARG A 326 13.33 3.10 -5.62
C ARG A 326 12.38 2.12 -6.31
N ARG A 327 11.81 2.55 -7.44
CA ARG A 327 10.73 1.86 -8.17
C ARG A 327 11.09 0.42 -8.58
N ALA A 328 10.08 -0.44 -8.61
CA ALA A 328 10.25 -1.89 -8.80
C ALA A 328 10.84 -2.32 -10.15
N TYR A 329 10.71 -1.51 -11.20
CA TYR A 329 11.35 -1.75 -12.50
C TYR A 329 12.84 -1.38 -12.52
N CYS A 330 13.36 -0.75 -11.45
CA CYS A 330 14.77 -0.38 -11.34
C CYS A 330 15.65 -1.52 -10.79
N GLY A 331 15.08 -2.66 -10.41
CA GLY A 331 15.80 -3.81 -9.83
C GLY A 331 15.10 -5.15 -10.07
N HIS A 332 15.77 -6.25 -9.74
CA HIS A 332 15.26 -7.60 -9.95
C HIS A 332 14.08 -7.90 -9.02
N THR A 333 13.02 -8.54 -9.54
CA THR A 333 11.75 -8.77 -8.81
C THR A 333 11.93 -9.42 -7.44
N GLU A 334 12.87 -10.35 -7.33
CA GLU A 334 13.15 -11.15 -6.12
C GLU A 334 14.08 -10.45 -5.11
N LEU A 335 14.71 -9.32 -5.49
CA LEU A 335 15.68 -8.59 -4.68
C LEU A 335 15.08 -7.27 -4.13
N LYS A 336 13.87 -7.40 -3.57
CA LYS A 336 13.16 -6.29 -2.92
C LYS A 336 13.70 -6.08 -1.49
N LEU A 337 14.10 -4.86 -1.19
CA LEU A 337 14.41 -4.37 0.15
C LEU A 337 13.21 -3.64 0.73
N ASP A 338 12.95 -3.88 2.00
CA ASP A 338 11.97 -3.16 2.82
C ASP A 338 12.71 -2.37 3.91
N CYS A 339 12.14 -1.24 4.34
CA CYS A 339 12.67 -0.41 5.41
C CYS A 339 11.63 -0.29 6.51
N ILE A 340 11.90 -0.85 7.69
CA ILE A 340 10.98 -0.87 8.84
C ILE A 340 11.74 -0.32 10.05
N ASP A 341 11.29 0.81 10.59
CA ASP A 341 11.89 1.45 11.77
C ASP A 341 13.43 1.66 11.69
N GLN A 342 13.93 1.97 10.48
CA GLN A 342 15.34 2.09 10.10
C GLN A 342 16.12 0.77 9.92
N ASP A 343 15.50 -0.39 10.18
CA ASP A 343 16.07 -1.68 9.80
C ASP A 343 15.76 -2.00 8.33
N THR A 344 16.80 -2.40 7.59
CA THR A 344 16.64 -2.92 6.23
C THR A 344 16.34 -4.41 6.27
N GLU A 345 15.33 -4.84 5.54
CA GLU A 345 14.87 -6.23 5.49
C GLU A 345 14.73 -6.73 4.06
N ILE A 346 14.92 -8.04 3.87
CA ILE A 346 14.62 -8.74 2.61
C ILE A 346 13.77 -9.97 2.93
N THR A 347 12.71 -10.20 2.17
CA THR A 347 11.87 -11.40 2.31
C THR A 347 12.10 -12.34 1.15
N ILE A 348 12.63 -13.53 1.44
CA ILE A 348 12.92 -14.58 0.46
C ILE A 348 11.98 -15.75 0.74
N GLN A 349 11.13 -16.05 -0.25
CA GLN A 349 9.97 -16.95 -0.13
C GLN A 349 9.02 -16.61 1.04
N LYS A 350 9.27 -17.20 2.22
CA LYS A 350 8.46 -17.10 3.45
C LYS A 350 9.28 -16.66 4.66
N LEU A 351 10.60 -16.47 4.49
CA LEU A 351 11.52 -16.05 5.54
C LEU A 351 11.89 -14.60 5.33
N THR A 352 11.83 -13.82 6.40
CA THR A 352 12.29 -12.44 6.44
C THR A 352 13.65 -12.38 7.12
N TYR A 353 14.58 -11.69 6.49
CA TYR A 353 15.95 -11.54 6.94
C TYR A 353 16.22 -10.06 7.18
N LYS A 354 16.93 -9.75 8.27
CA LYS A 354 17.55 -8.44 8.46
C LYS A 354 18.81 -8.39 7.59
N VAL A 355 18.93 -7.33 6.80
CA VAL A 355 20.12 -7.05 5.99
C VAL A 355 21.15 -6.37 6.87
N LEU A 356 22.35 -6.95 6.93
CA LEU A 356 23.46 -6.46 7.76
C LEU A 356 24.52 -5.71 6.95
N GLU A 357 24.77 -6.12 5.70
CA GLU A 357 25.73 -5.48 4.81
C GLU A 357 25.33 -5.74 3.34
N ILE A 358 25.55 -4.75 2.46
CA ILE A 358 25.49 -4.94 1.01
C ILE A 358 26.81 -4.42 0.42
N ASN A 359 27.62 -5.34 -0.11
CA ASN A 359 28.91 -5.01 -0.72
C ASN A 359 28.85 -5.19 -2.24
N ASN A 360 28.76 -4.08 -2.96
CA ASN A 360 28.62 -4.06 -4.42
C ASN A 360 29.90 -4.49 -5.18
N GLN A 361 31.06 -4.55 -4.52
CA GLN A 361 32.32 -4.97 -5.15
C GLN A 361 32.43 -6.51 -5.19
N SER A 362 32.18 -7.17 -4.06
CA SER A 362 32.15 -8.63 -3.94
C SER A 362 30.81 -9.24 -4.38
N ARG A 363 29.78 -8.42 -4.58
CA ARG A 363 28.38 -8.81 -4.82
C ARG A 363 27.81 -9.67 -3.70
N THR A 364 28.15 -9.33 -2.46
CA THR A 364 27.73 -10.07 -1.26
C THR A 364 26.70 -9.29 -0.44
N LEU A 365 25.58 -9.93 -0.15
CA LEU A 365 24.49 -9.48 0.71
C LEU A 365 24.56 -10.28 2.02
N ARG A 366 24.99 -9.66 3.12
CA ARG A 366 24.97 -10.30 4.45
C ARG A 366 23.60 -10.18 5.07
N VAL A 367 23.09 -11.31 5.55
CA VAL A 367 21.76 -11.41 6.15
C VAL A 367 21.77 -12.24 7.43
N ALA A 368 20.93 -11.85 8.38
CA ALA A 368 20.56 -12.67 9.53
C ALA A 368 19.05 -12.92 9.51
N ARG A 369 18.63 -14.14 9.86
CA ARG A 369 17.21 -14.50 9.95
C ARG A 369 16.52 -13.69 11.06
N LYS A 370 15.47 -12.93 10.72
CA LYS A 370 14.82 -12.01 11.65
C LYS A 370 14.13 -12.74 12.81
N ASP A 371 13.66 -13.96 12.57
CA ASP A 371 13.07 -14.82 13.61
C ASP A 371 14.09 -15.35 14.63
N TYR A 372 15.39 -15.21 14.35
CA TYR A 372 16.50 -15.48 15.26
C TYR A 372 17.13 -14.20 15.87
N ALA A 373 16.52 -13.03 15.67
CA ALA A 373 17.09 -11.76 16.08
C ALA A 373 17.25 -11.61 17.60
N GLU A 374 16.43 -12.28 18.44
CA GLU A 374 16.50 -12.16 19.91
C GLU A 374 16.54 -13.49 20.68
N ASN A 375 16.04 -14.58 20.11
CA ASN A 375 16.10 -15.90 20.73
C ASN A 375 16.30 -16.99 19.66
N ILE A 376 16.60 -18.21 20.10
CA ILE A 376 16.82 -19.38 19.21
C ILE A 376 15.55 -20.25 19.02
N CYS A 377 14.38 -19.67 19.30
CA CYS A 377 13.09 -20.35 19.44
C CYS A 377 12.00 -19.58 18.68
N PRO A 378 11.99 -19.66 17.34
CA PRO A 378 11.05 -18.92 16.51
C PRO A 378 9.63 -19.46 16.69
N THR A 379 8.64 -18.63 16.39
CA THR A 379 7.21 -19.00 16.50
C THR A 379 6.77 -20.04 15.46
N LEU A 380 7.52 -20.18 14.37
CA LEU A 380 7.27 -21.12 13.28
C LEU A 380 8.60 -21.73 12.80
N LEU A 381 8.66 -23.05 12.71
CA LEU A 381 9.82 -23.77 12.19
C LEU A 381 9.75 -23.81 10.66
N LEU A 382 10.60 -23.01 10.01
CA LEU A 382 10.77 -22.97 8.56
C LEU A 382 12.23 -23.22 8.19
N ASN A 383 12.47 -24.13 7.26
CA ASN A 383 13.81 -24.44 6.75
C ASN A 383 14.30 -23.35 5.77
N THR A 384 15.61 -23.13 5.71
CA THR A 384 16.25 -22.09 4.88
C THR A 384 16.45 -22.58 3.45
N THR A 385 15.35 -22.90 2.78
CA THR A 385 15.32 -23.60 1.47
C THR A 385 14.70 -22.76 0.37
N GLY A 386 15.05 -23.04 -0.88
CA GLY A 386 14.38 -22.46 -2.06
C GLY A 386 14.80 -21.03 -2.38
N ILE A 387 16.09 -20.72 -2.24
CA ILE A 387 16.62 -19.41 -2.63
C ILE A 387 16.44 -19.17 -4.15
N PRO A 388 16.15 -17.93 -4.57
CA PRO A 388 16.10 -17.52 -5.97
C PRO A 388 17.34 -17.86 -6.77
N ASN A 389 17.21 -18.07 -8.08
CA ASN A 389 18.35 -18.26 -8.99
C ASN A 389 19.28 -17.04 -9.05
N THR A 390 18.80 -15.87 -8.63
CA THR A 390 19.59 -14.63 -8.52
C THR A 390 20.49 -14.58 -7.28
N LEU A 391 20.39 -15.56 -6.37
CA LEU A 391 21.19 -15.67 -5.15
C LEU A 391 21.86 -17.05 -5.05
N SER A 392 23.06 -17.09 -4.48
CA SER A 392 23.76 -18.31 -4.11
C SER A 392 24.47 -18.15 -2.76
N TYR A 393 24.71 -19.25 -2.05
CA TYR A 393 25.52 -19.24 -0.82
C TYR A 393 27.01 -19.09 -1.15
N THR A 394 27.80 -18.50 -0.26
CA THR A 394 29.26 -18.47 -0.41
C THR A 394 29.87 -19.83 -0.07
N SER A 395 31.16 -20.01 -0.39
CA SER A 395 31.94 -21.17 0.04
C SER A 395 32.33 -21.18 1.53
N ASP A 396 32.15 -20.05 2.24
CA ASP A 396 32.41 -19.94 3.68
C ASP A 396 31.18 -20.35 4.51
N ASP A 397 29.96 -20.22 3.97
CA ASP A 397 28.73 -20.55 4.69
C ASP A 397 28.59 -22.06 4.93
N ARG A 398 28.08 -22.41 6.12
CA ARG A 398 27.89 -23.77 6.59
C ARG A 398 26.49 -23.91 7.18
N ASN A 399 25.79 -24.99 6.85
CA ASN A 399 24.51 -25.29 7.48
C ASN A 399 24.75 -25.90 8.87
N ILE A 400 24.09 -25.33 9.87
CA ILE A 400 23.84 -25.99 11.15
C ILE A 400 22.42 -26.52 11.17
N THR A 401 22.19 -27.66 11.83
CA THR A 401 20.85 -28.22 12.03
C THR A 401 20.39 -27.96 13.45
N ILE A 402 19.25 -27.31 13.61
CA ILE A 402 18.65 -27.03 14.93
C ILE A 402 17.41 -27.91 15.08
N HIS A 403 17.46 -28.81 16.05
CA HIS A 403 16.40 -29.74 16.43
C HIS A 403 15.59 -29.20 17.60
N TYR A 404 14.28 -29.44 17.58
CA TYR A 404 13.33 -28.93 18.55
C TYR A 404 12.47 -30.06 19.12
N GLY A 405 12.17 -29.99 20.42
CA GLY A 405 11.31 -31.00 21.08
C GLY A 405 12.03 -32.32 21.29
N CYS A 406 13.32 -32.25 21.60
CA CYS A 406 14.12 -33.41 21.97
C CYS A 406 13.80 -33.86 23.42
N PRO A 407 14.00 -35.15 23.77
CA PRO A 407 13.82 -35.62 25.14
C PRO A 407 14.81 -34.95 26.12
N ALA A 408 14.33 -34.49 27.28
CA ALA A 408 15.19 -33.85 28.29
C ALA A 408 16.19 -34.79 29.00
N GLN A 409 16.19 -36.08 28.67
CA GLN A 409 17.06 -37.12 29.22
C GLN A 409 17.47 -38.08 28.09
N GLY A 410 18.67 -38.65 28.19
CA GLY A 410 19.19 -39.60 27.19
C GLY A 410 19.99 -38.97 26.05
N ALA A 411 20.22 -37.65 26.07
CA ALA A 411 21.24 -37.03 25.24
C ALA A 411 22.62 -37.64 25.58
N PRO A 412 23.47 -37.98 24.57
CA PRO A 412 24.81 -38.47 24.84
C PRO A 412 25.63 -37.47 25.67
N THR A 413 26.32 -37.96 26.70
CA THR A 413 27.28 -37.17 27.48
C THR A 413 28.56 -36.97 26.68
N LEU A 414 28.53 -35.99 25.77
CA LEU A 414 29.72 -35.40 25.15
C LEU A 414 30.30 -34.35 26.12
N ASP A 415 31.58 -34.00 25.96
CA ASP A 415 32.21 -32.88 26.70
C ASP A 415 31.55 -31.51 26.40
N TYR A 416 30.67 -31.47 25.39
CA TYR A 416 29.97 -30.29 24.89
C TYR A 416 28.44 -30.46 25.04
N SER A 417 27.79 -29.57 25.77
CA SER A 417 26.33 -29.54 25.86
C SER A 417 25.73 -28.67 24.75
N PHE A 418 25.34 -29.30 23.63
CA PHE A 418 24.62 -28.63 22.54
C PHE A 418 23.11 -28.46 22.79
N GLN A 419 22.64 -28.80 24.00
CA GLN A 419 21.24 -28.63 24.43
C GLN A 419 20.96 -27.19 24.88
N PHE A 420 19.75 -26.72 24.60
CA PHE A 420 19.26 -25.43 25.08
C PHE A 420 17.77 -25.50 25.49
N PRO A 421 17.33 -24.71 26.49
CA PRO A 421 15.92 -24.57 26.80
C PRO A 421 15.23 -23.76 25.70
N CYS A 422 14.07 -24.23 25.26
CA CYS A 422 13.29 -23.59 24.22
C CYS A 422 11.81 -23.47 24.61
N ASN A 423 11.16 -22.38 24.22
CA ASN A 423 9.74 -22.17 24.45
C ASN A 423 9.09 -21.67 23.18
N ILE A 424 8.28 -22.52 22.56
CA ILE A 424 7.52 -22.21 21.34
C ILE A 424 6.04 -22.29 21.72
N SER A 425 5.31 -21.18 21.54
CA SER A 425 3.86 -21.09 21.84
C SER A 425 3.48 -21.59 23.24
N SER A 426 4.22 -21.14 24.27
CA SER A 426 4.05 -21.53 25.68
C SER A 426 4.28 -23.01 26.00
N THR A 427 4.91 -23.76 25.09
CA THR A 427 5.36 -25.14 25.33
C THR A 427 6.86 -25.13 25.60
N GLU A 428 7.26 -25.42 26.84
CA GLU A 428 8.67 -25.66 27.17
C GLU A 428 9.14 -26.98 26.56
N MET A 429 10.29 -26.95 25.89
CA MET A 429 10.87 -28.08 25.17
C MET A 429 12.39 -27.96 25.10
N THR A 430 13.09 -29.09 25.06
CA THR A 430 14.54 -29.09 24.84
C THR A 430 14.84 -28.94 23.36
N GLY A 431 15.70 -27.98 23.01
CA GLY A 431 16.33 -27.90 21.70
C GLY A 431 17.73 -28.49 21.73
N TYR A 432 18.23 -28.94 20.58
CA TYR A 432 19.58 -29.46 20.40
C TYR A 432 20.09 -28.99 19.03
N PHE A 433 21.32 -28.49 18.92
CA PHE A 433 21.88 -28.14 17.61
C PHE A 433 23.07 -29.02 17.22
N THR A 434 23.30 -29.19 15.92
CA THR A 434 24.46 -29.88 15.36
C THR A 434 25.13 -29.01 14.31
N ALA A 435 26.46 -29.06 14.30
CA ALA A 435 27.32 -28.23 13.47
C ALA A 435 27.97 -28.96 12.29
N VAL A 436 27.76 -30.28 12.20
CA VAL A 436 28.36 -31.17 11.20
C VAL A 436 27.26 -31.95 10.51
N SER A 437 27.24 -31.87 9.19
CA SER A 437 26.41 -32.71 8.33
C SER A 437 26.86 -34.18 8.31
N ASN A 438 28.06 -34.48 8.80
CA ASN A 438 28.55 -35.84 9.00
C ASN A 438 28.86 -36.13 10.47
N LEU A 439 27.92 -36.79 11.14
CA LEU A 439 28.01 -37.19 12.55
C LEU A 439 29.11 -38.25 12.82
N SER A 440 29.80 -38.76 11.80
CA SER A 440 30.96 -39.65 11.99
C SER A 440 32.21 -38.96 12.52
N GLU A 441 32.28 -37.63 12.50
CA GLU A 441 33.42 -36.87 13.06
C GLU A 441 33.40 -36.81 14.60
N PHE A 442 32.22 -36.97 15.22
CA PHE A 442 32.12 -37.20 16.66
C PHE A 442 32.53 -38.64 16.98
N GLY A 443 33.82 -38.81 17.27
CA GLY A 443 34.49 -40.08 17.56
C GLY A 443 34.06 -40.79 18.85
N SER A 444 32.76 -41.03 19.06
CA SER A 444 32.22 -41.98 20.05
C SER A 444 30.77 -42.35 19.71
N SER A 445 30.54 -43.61 19.30
CA SER A 445 29.22 -44.22 19.02
C SER A 445 28.15 -43.32 18.36
N PRO A 446 28.31 -42.93 17.07
CA PRO A 446 27.36 -42.07 16.36
C PRO A 446 25.90 -42.55 16.41
N SER A 447 25.67 -43.87 16.53
CA SER A 447 24.36 -44.50 16.65
C SER A 447 23.49 -43.97 17.79
N ASN A 448 24.08 -43.60 18.93
CA ASN A 448 23.33 -43.10 20.10
C ASN A 448 22.92 -41.63 19.92
N LEU A 449 23.77 -40.84 19.25
CA LEU A 449 23.44 -39.46 18.91
C LEU A 449 22.39 -39.42 17.79
N ILE A 450 22.54 -40.25 16.75
CA ILE A 450 21.58 -40.34 15.65
C ILE A 450 20.19 -40.78 16.15
N SER A 451 20.11 -41.79 17.03
CA SER A 451 18.83 -42.24 17.58
C SER A 451 18.18 -41.22 18.51
N TYR A 452 18.97 -40.49 19.29
CA TYR A 452 18.48 -39.36 20.10
C TYR A 452 17.96 -38.21 19.23
N LEU A 453 18.70 -37.77 18.21
CA LEU A 453 18.28 -36.70 17.31
C LEU A 453 17.03 -37.08 16.49
N ALA A 454 16.89 -38.35 16.11
CA ALA A 454 15.69 -38.88 15.47
C ALA A 454 14.45 -38.95 16.39
N SER A 455 14.62 -38.78 17.71
CA SER A 455 13.52 -38.69 18.67
C SER A 455 13.04 -37.26 18.94
N CYS A 456 13.74 -36.24 18.40
CA CYS A 456 13.28 -34.86 18.42
C CYS A 456 12.05 -34.69 17.51
N LYS A 457 11.16 -33.76 17.87
CA LYS A 457 9.88 -33.56 17.17
C LYS A 457 10.04 -32.94 15.78
N ASP A 458 11.00 -32.04 15.60
CA ASP A 458 11.19 -31.26 14.37
C ASP A 458 12.66 -30.80 14.26
N SER A 459 13.10 -30.40 13.06
CA SER A 459 14.45 -29.90 12.81
C SER A 459 14.52 -29.04 11.55
N ILE A 460 15.30 -27.96 11.60
CA ILE A 460 15.55 -27.08 10.44
C ILE A 460 17.05 -26.91 10.20
N GLU A 461 17.42 -26.57 8.97
CA GLU A 461 18.78 -26.12 8.63
C GLU A 461 18.82 -24.58 8.55
N VAL A 462 19.87 -24.01 9.14
CA VAL A 462 20.15 -22.58 9.11
C VAL A 462 21.61 -22.39 8.66
N PRO A 463 21.88 -21.62 7.60
CA PRO A 463 23.24 -21.24 7.24
C PRO A 463 23.81 -20.28 8.28
N VAL A 464 25.08 -20.47 8.61
CA VAL A 464 25.90 -19.53 9.38
C VAL A 464 27.26 -19.42 8.72
N ARG A 465 27.91 -18.28 8.89
CA ARG A 465 29.27 -18.05 8.39
C ARG A 465 30.28 -19.04 9.00
N GLY A 466 31.22 -19.55 8.21
CA GLY A 466 32.23 -20.52 8.65
C GLY A 466 33.11 -20.02 9.81
N SER A 467 33.43 -18.72 9.83
CA SER A 467 34.12 -18.07 10.97
C SER A 467 33.30 -18.12 12.26
N ALA A 468 31.99 -17.85 12.19
CA ALA A 468 31.09 -17.94 13.33
C ALA A 468 31.01 -19.38 13.84
N LEU A 469 30.92 -20.35 12.94
CA LEU A 469 30.88 -21.77 13.30
C LEU A 469 32.17 -22.25 13.98
N ALA A 470 33.33 -21.80 13.50
CA ALA A 470 34.62 -22.10 14.14
C ALA A 470 34.71 -21.50 15.56
N ASN A 471 34.16 -20.31 15.78
CA ASN A 471 34.07 -19.70 17.12
C ASN A 471 33.12 -20.48 18.04
N ILE A 472 31.98 -20.95 17.52
CA ILE A 472 31.04 -21.81 18.26
C ILE A 472 31.73 -23.12 18.68
N LEU A 473 32.44 -23.78 17.75
CA LEU A 473 33.05 -25.10 17.96
C LEU A 473 34.37 -25.09 18.74
N SER A 474 35.13 -23.99 18.75
CA SER A 474 36.40 -23.89 19.48
C SER A 474 36.24 -23.66 20.99
N THR A 475 35.01 -23.46 21.48
CA THR A 475 34.74 -23.30 22.91
C THR A 475 34.43 -24.65 23.58
N PRO A 476 35.08 -25.01 24.69
CA PRO A 476 34.86 -26.28 25.39
C PRO A 476 33.48 -26.37 26.08
N THR A 477 32.71 -25.29 26.11
CA THR A 477 31.35 -25.27 26.65
C THR A 477 30.52 -24.35 25.77
N VAL A 478 29.93 -24.92 24.72
CA VAL A 478 29.11 -24.12 23.81
C VAL A 478 27.82 -23.72 24.52
N THR A 479 27.50 -22.44 24.46
CA THR A 479 26.32 -21.87 25.14
C THR A 479 25.30 -21.38 24.11
N GLN A 480 24.04 -21.30 24.54
CA GLN A 480 22.96 -20.64 23.81
C GLN A 480 23.33 -19.24 23.31
N LEU A 481 24.17 -18.50 24.05
CA LEU A 481 24.65 -17.18 23.68
C LEU A 481 25.63 -17.20 22.48
N LEU A 482 26.48 -18.23 22.37
CA LEU A 482 27.41 -18.37 21.24
C LEU A 482 26.66 -18.78 19.96
N LEU A 483 25.71 -19.70 20.07
CA LEU A 483 24.83 -20.06 18.95
C LEU A 483 24.01 -18.86 18.46
N LEU A 484 23.37 -18.13 19.40
CA LEU A 484 22.63 -16.91 19.08
C LEU A 484 23.56 -15.83 18.48
N GLY A 485 24.80 -15.72 18.97
CA GLY A 485 25.82 -14.84 18.41
C GLY A 485 26.10 -15.13 16.93
N GLY A 486 26.35 -16.40 16.57
CA GLY A 486 26.57 -16.78 15.17
C GLY A 486 25.33 -16.62 14.28
N LEU A 487 24.12 -16.86 14.82
CA LEU A 487 22.87 -16.59 14.12
C LEU A 487 22.61 -15.09 13.90
N LYS A 488 23.06 -14.22 14.83
CA LYS A 488 23.02 -12.76 14.70
C LYS A 488 24.13 -12.21 13.78
N GLU A 489 25.30 -12.85 13.70
CA GLU A 489 26.36 -12.55 12.72
C GLU A 489 25.87 -12.88 11.29
N GLY A 490 25.08 -13.94 11.16
CA GLY A 490 24.38 -14.29 9.93
C GLY A 490 25.24 -15.06 8.94
N PHE A 491 24.93 -14.89 7.66
CA PHE A 491 25.59 -15.55 6.53
C PHE A 491 25.52 -14.67 5.28
N ASP A 492 26.35 -14.96 4.28
CA ASP A 492 26.47 -14.13 3.08
C ASP A 492 25.76 -14.79 1.87
N PHE A 493 24.95 -14.04 1.12
CA PHE A 493 24.52 -14.42 -0.23
C PHE A 493 25.40 -13.74 -1.26
N VAL A 494 25.83 -14.44 -2.30
CA VAL A 494 26.31 -13.83 -3.54
C VAL A 494 25.14 -13.63 -4.49
N TRP A 495 25.00 -12.44 -5.08
CA TRP A 495 23.99 -12.21 -6.11
C TRP A 495 24.58 -12.25 -7.53
N SER A 496 23.73 -12.61 -8.49
CA SER A 496 24.01 -12.53 -9.92
C SER A 496 22.76 -12.04 -10.64
N ALA A 497 22.84 -10.86 -11.26
CA ALA A 497 21.69 -10.23 -11.91
C ALA A 497 22.15 -9.40 -13.11
N ASP A 498 22.66 -10.05 -14.16
CA ASP A 498 23.10 -9.39 -15.41
C ASP A 498 24.08 -8.22 -15.19
N ASP A 499 24.94 -8.31 -14.17
CA ASP A 499 25.78 -7.18 -13.72
C ASP A 499 26.68 -6.63 -14.84
N SER A 500 27.13 -7.48 -15.77
CA SER A 500 27.92 -7.06 -16.95
C SER A 500 27.14 -6.17 -17.92
N LEU A 501 25.85 -6.47 -18.14
CA LEU A 501 24.94 -5.60 -18.90
C LEU A 501 24.68 -4.31 -18.13
N CYS A 502 24.57 -4.37 -16.80
CA CYS A 502 24.43 -3.18 -15.97
C CYS A 502 25.65 -2.24 -16.06
N GLU A 503 26.89 -2.76 -16.01
CA GLU A 503 28.09 -1.93 -16.19
C GLU A 503 28.23 -1.38 -17.62
N THR A 504 27.79 -2.13 -18.63
CA THR A 504 27.71 -1.64 -20.02
C THR A 504 26.68 -0.50 -20.14
N CYS A 505 25.52 -0.65 -19.50
CA CYS A 505 24.50 0.40 -19.44
C CYS A 505 25.02 1.66 -18.75
N LYS A 506 25.59 1.54 -17.54
CA LYS A 506 26.18 2.66 -16.77
C LYS A 506 27.27 3.38 -17.55
N SER A 507 28.20 2.65 -18.18
CA SER A 507 29.30 3.26 -18.97
C SER A 507 28.81 4.00 -20.22
N SER A 508 27.68 3.58 -20.79
CA SER A 508 26.99 4.34 -21.86
C SER A 508 26.16 5.53 -21.37
N GLY A 509 26.16 5.82 -20.06
CA GLY A 509 25.41 6.91 -19.44
C GLY A 509 23.98 6.56 -19.01
N GLY A 510 23.57 5.29 -19.12
CA GLY A 510 22.23 4.80 -18.76
C GLY A 510 22.05 4.43 -17.29
N LYS A 511 20.83 4.00 -16.95
CA LYS A 511 20.45 3.45 -15.64
C LYS A 511 19.97 2.02 -15.78
N CYS A 512 20.49 1.12 -14.95
CA CYS A 512 20.11 -0.28 -14.94
C CYS A 512 18.70 -0.48 -14.38
N GLY A 513 17.94 -1.36 -15.02
CA GLY A 513 16.64 -1.80 -14.56
C GLY A 513 16.32 -3.22 -15.03
N TYR A 514 15.10 -3.65 -14.75
CA TYR A 514 14.62 -4.99 -15.02
C TYR A 514 13.16 -4.94 -15.46
N ASN A 515 12.88 -5.43 -16.67
CA ASN A 515 11.55 -5.46 -17.21
C ASN A 515 10.79 -6.66 -16.65
N GLN A 516 9.99 -6.40 -15.62
CA GLN A 516 9.15 -7.40 -14.93
C GLN A 516 8.06 -8.05 -15.82
N THR A 517 7.90 -7.64 -17.08
CA THR A 517 6.97 -8.27 -18.05
C THR A 517 7.68 -9.26 -18.95
N THR A 518 8.92 -8.98 -19.35
CA THR A 518 9.74 -9.90 -20.17
C THR A 518 10.72 -10.74 -19.33
N ALA A 519 10.80 -10.49 -18.02
CA ALA A 519 11.74 -11.11 -17.09
C ALA A 519 13.21 -10.98 -17.56
N ALA A 520 13.58 -9.78 -18.03
CA ALA A 520 14.90 -9.52 -18.61
C ALA A 520 15.47 -8.17 -18.14
N PHE A 521 16.79 -8.06 -18.12
CA PHE A 521 17.51 -6.80 -17.96
C PHE A 521 17.04 -5.72 -18.95
N SER A 522 17.09 -4.46 -18.54
CA SER A 522 16.87 -3.32 -19.43
C SER A 522 17.75 -2.14 -19.04
N CYS A 523 18.34 -1.50 -20.04
CA CYS A 523 19.06 -0.24 -19.88
C CYS A 523 18.12 0.93 -20.15
N TYR A 524 17.81 1.73 -19.14
CA TYR A 524 17.05 2.97 -19.33
C TYR A 524 17.98 4.09 -19.75
N CYS A 525 17.63 4.77 -20.83
CA CYS A 525 18.35 5.88 -21.43
C CYS A 525 17.41 7.09 -21.54
N LYS A 526 17.96 8.29 -21.70
CA LYS A 526 17.19 9.54 -21.84
C LYS A 526 16.16 9.48 -22.97
N ASP A 527 16.49 8.79 -24.06
CA ASP A 527 15.68 8.59 -25.26
C ASP A 527 14.79 7.35 -25.21
N GLY A 528 14.86 6.54 -24.15
CA GLY A 528 14.00 5.37 -23.93
C GLY A 528 14.74 4.12 -23.40
N PRO A 529 14.01 3.01 -23.17
CA PRO A 529 14.58 1.73 -22.78
C PRO A 529 15.27 1.03 -23.96
N ARG A 530 16.44 0.45 -23.70
CA ARG A 530 17.23 -0.38 -24.62
C ARG A 530 17.63 -1.70 -23.94
N GLU A 531 18.18 -2.63 -24.72
CA GLU A 531 18.55 -3.95 -24.19
C GLU A 531 19.81 -3.91 -23.31
N SER A 532 20.86 -3.17 -23.70
CA SER A 532 22.17 -3.25 -23.02
C SER A 532 22.92 -1.92 -22.87
N SER A 533 22.76 -0.97 -23.80
CA SER A 533 23.46 0.33 -23.75
C SER A 533 22.66 1.46 -24.39
N CYS A 534 23.01 2.70 -24.07
CA CYS A 534 22.47 3.93 -24.64
C CYS A 534 23.16 4.39 -25.92
N GLN A 535 24.09 3.61 -26.46
CA GLN A 535 24.64 3.90 -27.78
C GLN A 535 23.60 3.57 -28.85
N GLN A 536 23.54 4.41 -29.88
CA GLN A 536 22.76 4.08 -31.07
C GLN A 536 23.39 2.87 -31.74
N SER A 537 22.65 1.77 -31.84
CA SER A 537 22.99 0.68 -32.75
C SER A 537 23.25 1.29 -34.14
N PRO A 538 24.39 1.00 -34.81
CA PRO A 538 24.57 1.42 -36.18
C PRO A 538 23.44 0.81 -37.01
N THR A 539 22.59 1.65 -37.59
CA THR A 539 21.59 1.18 -38.56
C THR A 539 22.34 0.44 -39.66
N GLU A 540 22.00 -0.82 -39.92
CA GLU A 540 22.65 -1.60 -40.97
C GLU A 540 22.51 -0.86 -42.30
N ALA A 541 23.63 -0.34 -42.79
CA ALA A 541 23.72 0.37 -44.04
C ALA A 541 23.67 -0.64 -45.20
N GLN A 542 22.46 -1.06 -45.57
CA GLN A 542 22.24 -1.66 -46.88
C GLN A 542 22.17 -0.55 -47.93
N SER A 543 23.29 -0.37 -48.62
CA SER A 543 23.37 0.22 -49.95
C SER A 543 23.93 -0.84 -50.91
N PRO A 544 23.82 -0.70 -52.25
CA PRO A 544 23.18 0.39 -52.99
C PRO A 544 22.15 -0.07 -54.05
N THR A 545 21.24 0.82 -54.48
CA THR A 545 20.88 0.88 -55.91
C THR A 545 20.57 2.32 -56.32
N GLU A 546 20.92 2.64 -57.56
CA GLU A 546 21.10 3.97 -58.11
C GLU A 546 19.85 4.49 -58.84
N ALA A 547 19.43 5.74 -58.58
CA ALA A 547 18.51 6.49 -59.42
C ALA A 547 18.71 8.02 -59.25
N GLN A 548 18.61 8.75 -60.36
CA GLN A 548 19.03 10.15 -60.51
C GLN A 548 18.00 11.20 -60.00
N PRO A 549 18.43 12.48 -59.82
CA PRO A 549 17.63 13.50 -59.14
C PRO A 549 16.71 14.31 -60.08
N THR A 550 15.55 14.74 -59.58
CA THR A 550 14.74 15.79 -60.22
C THR A 550 14.12 16.80 -59.23
N SER A 551 14.40 18.07 -59.52
CA SER A 551 13.58 19.27 -59.28
C SER A 551 12.74 19.44 -58.01
N MET A 552 13.17 20.41 -57.19
CA MET A 552 12.40 21.57 -56.72
C MET A 552 10.89 21.59 -57.01
N SER A 553 10.07 21.73 -55.96
CA SER A 553 9.02 22.76 -55.92
C SER A 553 8.59 23.08 -54.48
N SER A 554 8.41 24.36 -54.18
CA SER A 554 7.86 24.84 -52.91
C SER A 554 6.35 24.65 -52.84
N CYS A 555 5.80 24.31 -51.68
CA CYS A 555 4.39 24.61 -51.39
C CYS A 555 4.22 25.16 -49.97
N LEU A 556 3.50 26.27 -49.92
CA LEU A 556 3.16 27.07 -48.74
C LEU A 556 1.66 26.90 -48.47
N LEU A 557 1.22 27.30 -47.27
CA LEU A 557 -0.16 27.71 -46.89
C LEU A 557 -1.10 26.67 -46.25
N LEU A 558 -1.22 26.87 -44.92
CA LEU A 558 -2.47 27.18 -44.19
C LEU A 558 -3.65 26.20 -44.17
N LEU A 559 -3.78 25.54 -43.01
CA LEU A 559 -4.93 25.59 -42.10
C LEU A 559 -6.17 26.39 -42.58
N PHE A 560 -7.32 25.71 -42.61
CA PHE A 560 -8.64 26.34 -42.45
C PHE A 560 -9.38 25.78 -41.24
N SER A 561 -9.98 26.67 -40.47
CA SER A 561 -10.78 26.38 -39.29
C SER A 561 -12.25 26.80 -39.49
N ALA A 562 -13.09 26.38 -38.54
CA ALA A 562 -14.52 26.73 -38.39
C ALA A 562 -15.49 26.11 -39.40
N GLY A 563 -16.27 25.14 -38.92
CA GLY A 563 -17.52 24.74 -39.55
C GLY A 563 -18.65 25.70 -39.16
N VAL A 564 -19.56 25.96 -40.11
CA VAL A 564 -20.87 26.55 -39.88
C VAL A 564 -21.88 25.63 -40.53
N THR A 565 -22.74 24.99 -39.72
CA THR A 565 -23.82 24.13 -40.22
C THR A 565 -25.02 25.00 -40.59
N LEU A 566 -25.38 25.02 -41.87
CA LEU A 566 -26.60 25.66 -42.37
C LEU A 566 -27.39 24.62 -43.17
N GLU A 567 -28.53 24.22 -42.64
CA GLU A 567 -29.41 23.21 -43.22
C GLU A 567 -30.65 23.90 -43.80
N VAL A 568 -30.78 23.90 -45.14
CA VAL A 568 -31.98 24.39 -45.84
C VAL A 568 -32.38 23.38 -46.93
N ASN A 569 -33.68 23.15 -47.02
CA ASN A 569 -34.33 22.05 -47.73
C ASN A 569 -34.52 22.27 -49.24
N ARG A 570 -34.52 21.16 -50.01
CA ARG A 570 -35.23 20.95 -51.30
C ARG A 570 -34.73 21.79 -52.50
N LYS A 571 -34.86 21.38 -53.77
CA LYS A 571 -35.73 20.37 -54.42
C LYS A 571 -35.21 20.08 -55.86
N THR A 572 -35.52 18.90 -56.44
CA THR A 572 -35.68 18.59 -57.91
C THR A 572 -34.54 18.94 -58.89
N ASP A 573 -34.11 18.09 -59.82
CA ASP A 573 -34.60 16.76 -60.28
C ASP A 573 -33.42 15.77 -60.45
#